data_AF-A0A327LWV9-F1
#
_entry.id   AF-A0A327LWV9-F1
#
_cell.length_a   1.000
_cell.length_b   1.000
_cell.length_c   1.000
_cell.angle_alpha   90.00
_cell.angle_beta   90.00
_cell.angle_gamma   90.00
#
_symmetry.space_group_name_H-M   'P 1'
#
loop_
_entity.id
_entity.type
_entity.pdbx_description
1 polymer ?
#
loop_
_entity_poly.entity_id
_entity_poly.type
_entity_poly.pdbx_seq_one_letter_code
_entity_poly.pdbx_strand_id
1 'polypeptide(L)' 'MKSALLMFFGAVIFAITFAAWWYLNALACGMNTTGCRGVTLAWGDWEALQFFVPTFIIGAAMFLFGLWKIVRRNRR' A
#
# COMPACT_ATOMS: atom_id res chain seq x y z
N MET A 1 -20.74 11.38 -4.05
CA MET A 1 -20.51 10.07 -4.71
C MET A 1 -19.13 9.99 -5.35
N LYS A 2 -18.77 10.86 -6.33
CA LYS A 2 -17.46 10.81 -7.01
C LYS A 2 -16.23 10.82 -6.08
N SER A 3 -16.22 11.67 -5.05
CA SER A 3 -15.09 11.74 -4.10
C SER A 3 -14.97 10.51 -3.18
N ALA A 4 -16.10 9.88 -2.84
CA ALA A 4 -16.13 8.67 -2.02
C ALA A 4 -15.62 7.46 -2.82
N LEU A 5 -15.95 7.37 -4.11
CA LEU A 5 -15.37 6.38 -5.01
C LEU A 5 -13.85 6.56 -5.14
N LEU A 6 -13.37 7.79 -5.34
CA LEU A 6 -11.94 8.11 -5.40
C LEU A 6 -11.20 7.68 -4.12
N MET A 7 -11.80 7.95 -2.96
CA MET A 7 -11.27 7.52 -1.67
C MET A 7 -11.25 6.00 -1.56
N PHE A 8 -12.34 5.33 -1.92
CA PHE A 8 -12.44 3.86 -1.89
C PHE A 8 -11.40 3.20 -2.79
N PHE A 9 -11.29 3.61 -4.06
CA PHE A 9 -10.29 3.08 -4.97
C PHE A 9 -8.86 3.34 -4.50
N GLY A 10 -8.59 4.54 -3.96
CA GLY A 10 -7.29 4.85 -3.36
C GLY A 10 -6.95 3.91 -2.18
N ALA A 11 -7.90 3.67 -1.28
CA ALA A 11 -7.74 2.73 -0.18
C ALA A 11 -7.49 1.29 -0.65
N VAL A 12 -8.24 0.84 -1.67
CA VAL A 12 -8.09 -0.50 -2.23
C VAL A 12 -6.72 -0.69 -2.87
N ILE A 13 -6.26 0.26 -3.70
CA ILE A 13 -4.94 0.20 -4.33
C ILE A 13 -3.85 0.17 -3.25
N PHE A 14 -3.92 1.08 -2.28
CA PHE A 14 -2.97 1.16 -1.18
C PHE A 14 -2.89 -0.15 -0.38
N ALA A 15 -4.04 -0.71 -0.01
CA ALA A 15 -4.12 -1.94 0.78
C ALA A 15 -3.62 -3.16 0.00
N ILE A 16 -3.98 -3.29 -1.28
CA ILE A 16 -3.54 -4.40 -2.14
C ILE A 16 -2.03 -4.34 -2.34
N THR A 17 -1.47 -3.17 -2.64
CA THR A 17 -0.02 -3.01 -2.80
C THR A 17 0.73 -3.39 -1.51
N PHE A 18 0.23 -2.95 -0.36
CA PHE A 18 0.81 -3.30 0.93
C PHE A 18 0.73 -4.81 1.21
N ALA A 19 -0.43 -5.42 0.97
CA ALA A 19 -0.65 -6.84 1.18
C ALA A 19 0.24 -7.69 0.26
N ALA A 20 0.40 -7.27 -1.00
CA ALA A 20 1.30 -7.92 -1.95
C ALA A 20 2.77 -7.84 -1.48
N TRP A 21 3.21 -6.67 -1.00
CA TRP A 21 4.56 -6.51 -0.44
C TRP A 21 4.77 -7.40 0.79
N TRP A 22 3.84 -7.40 1.74
CA TRP A 22 3.89 -8.27 2.92
C TRP A 22 3.94 -9.75 2.54
N TYR A 23 3.09 -10.17 1.60
CA TYR A 23 3.01 -11.56 1.15
C TYR A 23 4.32 -12.03 0.49
N LEU A 24 4.95 -11.20 -0.34
CA LEU A 24 6.24 -11.53 -0.94
C LEU A 24 7.36 -11.67 0.11
N ASN A 25 7.37 -10.80 1.13
CA ASN A 25 8.33 -10.92 2.23
C ASN A 25 8.10 -12.20 3.06
N ALA A 26 6.83 -12.59 3.26
CA ALA A 26 6.49 -13.85 3.91
C ALA A 26 6.91 -15.07 3.09
N LEU A 27 6.71 -15.03 1.76
CA LEU A 27 7.16 -16.09 0.85
C LEU A 27 8.68 -16.20 0.83
N ALA A 28 9.41 -15.09 0.73
CA ALA A 28 10.87 -15.08 0.74
C ALA A 28 11.43 -15.73 2.03
N CYS A 29 10.79 -15.47 3.17
CA CYS A 29 11.12 -16.08 4.46
C CYS A 29 10.81 -17.58 4.48
N GLY A 30 9.69 -18.02 3.91
CA GLY A 30 9.33 -19.44 3.81
C GLY A 30 10.20 -20.24 2.84
N MET A 31 10.79 -19.59 1.83
CA MET A 31 11.71 -20.20 0.87
C MET A 31 13.16 -20.26 1.36
N ASN A 32 13.47 -19.64 2.49
CA ASN A 32 14.81 -19.66 3.06
C ASN A 32 15.07 -20.97 3.83
N THR A 33 15.91 -21.84 3.26
CA THR A 33 16.27 -23.16 3.83
C THR A 33 17.08 -23.08 5.12
N THR A 34 17.70 -21.93 5.42
CA THR A 34 18.44 -21.71 6.67
C THR A 34 17.54 -21.38 7.86
N GLY A 35 16.23 -21.25 7.62
CA GLY A 35 15.25 -20.92 8.65
C GLY A 35 15.18 -19.42 8.91
N CYS A 36 13.96 -18.96 9.17
CA CYS A 36 13.65 -17.56 9.28
C CYS A 36 12.91 -17.36 10.62
N ARG A 37 13.41 -16.49 11.51
CA ARG A 37 12.87 -16.31 12.88
C ARG A 37 11.54 -15.51 12.92
N GLY A 38 11.07 -15.06 11.77
CA GLY A 38 9.82 -14.30 11.61
C GLY A 38 9.80 -13.55 10.29
N VAL A 39 8.60 -13.09 9.88
CA VAL A 39 8.46 -12.25 8.69
C VAL A 39 8.96 -10.84 9.00
N THR A 40 10.01 -10.42 8.31
CA THR A 40 10.54 -9.06 8.37
C THR A 40 10.30 -8.37 7.03
N LEU A 41 9.73 -7.17 7.06
CA LEU A 41 9.58 -6.34 5.86
C LEU A 41 10.94 -5.76 5.47
N ALA A 42 11.49 -6.20 4.33
CA ALA A 42 12.78 -5.76 3.80
C ALA A 42 12.67 -4.36 3.16
N TRP A 43 12.40 -3.33 3.96
CA TRP A 43 12.31 -1.94 3.48
C TRP A 43 13.64 -1.39 2.91
N GLY A 44 14.75 -2.09 3.13
CA GLY A 44 16.06 -1.78 2.55
C GLY A 44 16.30 -2.33 1.14
N ASP A 45 15.49 -3.29 0.66
CA ASP A 45 15.65 -3.87 -0.69
C ASP A 45 15.01 -2.96 -1.74
N TRP A 46 15.73 -1.90 -2.07
CA TRP A 46 15.26 -0.86 -2.99
C TRP A 46 14.87 -1.39 -4.37
N GLU A 47 15.51 -2.46 -4.83
CA GLU A 47 15.30 -3.09 -6.12
C GLU A 47 13.87 -3.63 -6.30
N ALA A 48 13.30 -4.21 -5.24
CA ALA A 48 11.90 -4.62 -5.23
C ALA A 48 10.99 -3.47 -4.81
N LEU A 49 11.43 -2.67 -3.82
CA LEU A 49 10.65 -1.58 -3.26
C LEU A 49 10.27 -0.51 -4.30
N GLN A 50 11.16 -0.22 -5.26
CA GLN A 50 10.92 0.76 -6.33
C GLN A 50 9.70 0.44 -7.22
N PHE A 51 9.24 -0.81 -7.25
CA PHE A 51 8.04 -1.20 -8.00
C PHE A 51 6.76 -1.03 -7.16
N PHE A 52 6.85 -1.28 -5.85
CA PHE A 52 5.71 -1.17 -4.94
C PHE A 52 5.47 0.26 -4.46
N VAL A 53 6.53 1.04 -4.22
CA VAL A 53 6.43 2.40 -3.69
C VAL A 53 5.62 3.34 -4.59
N PRO A 54 5.81 3.38 -5.92
CA PRO A 54 5.00 4.23 -6.78
C PRO A 54 3.51 3.90 -6.70
N THR A 55 3.13 2.63 -6.71
CA THR A 55 1.73 2.22 -6.62
C THR A 55 1.13 2.53 -5.24
N PHE A 56 1.92 2.36 -4.18
CA PHE A 56 1.54 2.72 -2.81
C PHE A 56 1.28 4.23 -2.68
N ILE A 57 2.18 5.06 -3.23
CA ILE A 57 2.04 6.52 -3.26
C ILE A 57 0.81 6.94 -4.06
N ILE A 58 0.56 6.34 -5.23
CA ILE A 58 -0.63 6.64 -6.05
C ILE A 58 -1.91 6.33 -5.28
N GLY A 59 -2.00 5.15 -4.67
CA GLY A 59 -3.16 4.76 -3.84
C GLY A 59 -3.38 5.74 -2.67
N ALA A 60 -2.31 6.07 -1.95
CA ALA A 60 -2.35 7.04 -0.85
C ALA A 60 -2.80 8.43 -1.31
N ALA A 61 -2.25 8.93 -2.42
CA ALA A 61 -2.60 10.24 -2.98
C ALA A 61 -4.08 10.30 -3.39
N MET A 62 -4.58 9.26 -4.06
CA MET A 62 -6.00 9.16 -4.44
C MET A 62 -6.91 9.13 -3.22
N PHE A 63 -6.54 8.36 -2.19
CA PHE A 63 -7.28 8.30 -0.93
C PHE A 63 -7.35 9.67 -0.25
N LEU A 64 -6.19 10.31 -0.06
CA LEU A 64 -6.08 11.62 0.60
C LEU A 64 -6.83 12.70 -0.17
N PHE A 65 -6.78 12.69 -1.50
CA PHE A 65 -7.50 13.65 -2.32
C PHE A 65 -9.02 13.46 -2.25
N GLY A 66 -9.48 12.21 -2.26
CA GLY A 66 -10.89 11.86 -2.04
C GLY A 66 -11.39 12.32 -0.68
N LEU A 67 -10.62 12.01 0.38
CA LEU A 67 -10.89 12.41 1.76
C LEU A 67 -10.93 13.94 1.90
N TRP A 68 -9.94 14.65 1.36
CA TRP A 68 -9.87 16.10 1.41
C TRP A 68 -11.09 16.77 0.79
N LYS A 69 -11.58 16.27 -0.36
CA LYS A 69 -12.82 16.77 -0.98
C LYS A 69 -14.05 16.51 -0.11
N ILE A 70 -14.13 15.37 0.57
CA ILE A 70 -15.24 15.04 1.48
C ILE A 70 -15.22 15.99 2.68
N VAL A 71 -14.07 16.16 3.33
CA VAL A 71 -13.90 17.03 4.49
C VAL A 71 -14.19 18.49 4.14
N ARG A 72 -13.67 19.00 3.00
CA ARG A 72 -13.97 20.36 2.54
C ARG A 72 -15.45 20.58 2.26
N ARG A 73 -16.15 19.58 1.72
CA ARG A 73 -17.59 19.68 1.47
C ARG A 73 -18.38 19.75 2.77
N ASN A 74 -17.96 19.04 3.81
CA ASN A 74 -18.64 19.02 5.11
C ASN A 74 -18.43 20.30 5.94
N ARG A 75 -17.43 21.13 5.59
CA ARG A 75 -17.17 22.43 6.25
C ARG A 75 -17.89 23.61 5.60
N ARG A 76 -18.53 23.43 4.45
CA ARG A 76 -19.39 24.43 3.80
C ARG A 76 -20.85 24.11 4.09
#